data_AF-A0A7G8E8G6-F1
#
_entry.id   AF-A0A7G8E8G6-F1
#
_cell.length_a   1.000
_cell.length_b   1.000
_cell.length_c   1.000
_cell.angle_alpha   90.00
_cell.angle_beta   90.00
_cell.angle_gamma   90.00
#
_symmetry.space_group_name_H-M   'P 1'
#
loop_
_entity.id
_entity.type
_entity.pdbx_description
1 polymer ?
#
loop_
_entity_poly.entity_id
_entity_poly.type
_entity_poly.pdbx_seq_one_letter_code
_entity_poly.pdbx_strand_id
1 'polypeptide(L)'
;MAHSFSTVALPWTKSRSLALPKQLGDGMDIELLKQGLQRLIVCDGVGAVVLFGSRAQGTARADSDLDLAVICQEAELTSQQRTERWRTYRNAIGPLGCGVDLVL
;
A
#
# COMPACT_ATOMS: atom_id res chain seq x y z
N MET A 1 27.55 17.53 -0.66
CA MET A 1 27.13 17.13 0.70
C MET A 1 26.84 15.65 0.66
N ALA A 2 27.47 14.85 1.52
CA ALA A 2 27.22 13.40 1.57
C ALA A 2 25.94 13.17 2.38
N HIS A 3 24.88 12.69 1.73
CA HIS A 3 23.70 12.23 2.45
C HIS A 3 24.06 10.93 3.19
N SER A 4 23.94 10.93 4.51
CA SER A 4 24.08 9.72 5.31
C SER A 4 22.84 8.86 5.11
N PHE A 5 22.97 7.74 4.42
CA PHE A 5 21.93 6.73 4.36
C PHE A 5 22.01 5.86 5.61
N SER A 6 20.96 5.83 6.41
CA SER A 6 20.83 4.88 7.52
C SER A 6 19.92 3.74 7.07
N THR A 7 20.46 2.53 7.02
CA THR A 7 19.67 1.34 6.73
C THR A 7 19.01 0.89 8.02
N VAL A 8 17.70 1.14 8.15
CA VAL A 8 16.92 0.54 9.24
C VAL A 8 16.65 -0.91 8.84
N ALA A 9 17.05 -1.86 9.69
CA ALA A 9 16.64 -3.25 9.55
C ALA A 9 15.13 -3.34 9.80
N LEU A 10 14.34 -3.15 8.74
CA LEU A 10 12.90 -3.28 8.79
C LEU A 10 12.57 -4.77 8.60
N PRO A 11 11.91 -5.45 9.55
CA PRO A 11 11.58 -6.86 9.45
C PRO A 11 10.36 -7.10 8.55
N TRP A 12 10.18 -6.31 7.49
CA TRP A 12 9.03 -6.38 6.58
C TRP A 12 8.95 -7.69 5.79
N THR A 13 10.04 -8.47 5.76
CA THR A 13 10.06 -9.84 5.22
C THR A 13 9.35 -10.85 6.13
N LYS A 14 9.04 -10.50 7.38
CA LYS A 14 8.21 -11.34 8.26
C LYS A 14 6.75 -10.94 8.10
N SER A 15 5.93 -11.89 7.67
CA SER A 15 4.47 -11.70 7.61
C SER A 15 3.93 -11.31 8.98
N ARG A 16 3.03 -10.33 9.01
CA ARG A 16 2.36 -9.82 10.20
C ARG A 16 0.88 -9.68 9.90
N SER A 17 0.05 -9.82 10.93
CA SER A 17 -1.37 -9.48 10.81
C SER A 17 -1.52 -8.03 10.37
N LEU A 18 -2.46 -7.78 9.46
CA LEU A 18 -2.83 -6.43 9.03
C LEU A 18 -3.27 -5.61 10.25
N ALA A 19 -2.44 -4.64 10.63
CA ALA A 19 -2.71 -3.73 11.73
C ALA A 19 -2.75 -2.31 11.18
N LEU A 20 -3.95 -1.77 11.03
CA LEU A 20 -4.15 -0.38 10.62
C LEU A 20 -4.19 0.55 11.85
N PRO A 21 -3.70 1.79 11.72
CA PRO A 21 -3.98 2.83 12.71
C PRO A 21 -5.49 3.01 12.91
N LYS A 22 -5.89 3.49 14.09
CA LYS A 22 -7.31 3.76 14.40
C LYS A 22 -7.93 4.82 13.47
N GLN A 23 -7.10 5.73 12.94
CA GLN A 23 -7.50 6.76 11.99
C GLN A 23 -6.35 7.03 11.00
N LEU A 24 -6.70 7.38 9.76
CA LEU A 24 -5.77 7.73 8.67
C LEU A 24 -6.13 9.11 8.06
N GLY A 25 -6.62 10.01 8.91
CA GLY A 25 -7.21 11.29 8.53
C GLY A 25 -8.69 11.19 8.19
N ASP A 26 -9.32 12.35 8.02
CA ASP A 26 -10.74 12.46 7.71
C ASP A 26 -11.07 11.89 6.31
N GLY A 27 -12.34 11.54 6.12
CA GLY A 27 -12.86 11.03 4.85
C GLY A 27 -12.46 9.58 4.52
N MET A 28 -11.81 8.86 5.45
CA MET A 28 -11.40 7.47 5.26
C MET A 28 -12.27 6.50 6.06
N ASP A 29 -12.93 5.59 5.34
CA ASP A 29 -13.57 4.43 5.97
C ASP A 29 -12.51 3.34 6.20
N ILE A 30 -12.11 3.19 7.47
CA ILE A 30 -11.06 2.26 7.89
C ILE A 30 -11.49 0.80 7.74
N GLU A 31 -12.78 0.48 7.92
CA GLU A 31 -13.26 -0.88 7.74
C GLU A 31 -13.32 -1.26 6.26
N LEU A 32 -13.75 -0.32 5.40
CA LEU A 32 -13.71 -0.51 3.95
C LEU A 32 -12.27 -0.69 3.45
N LEU A 33 -11.34 0.15 3.93
CA LEU A 33 -9.91 0.02 3.63
C LEU A 33 -9.38 -1.35 4.08
N LYS A 34 -9.69 -1.76 5.30
CA LYS A 34 -9.26 -3.05 5.85
C LYS A 34 -9.73 -4.22 4.99
N GLN A 35 -10.98 -4.20 4.55
CA GLN A 35 -11.51 -5.22 3.63
C GLN A 35 -10.81 -5.21 2.27
N GLY A 36 -10.52 -4.02 1.73
CA GLY A 36 -9.75 -3.85 0.49
C GLY A 36 -8.33 -4.41 0.60
N LEU A 37 -7.64 -4.09 1.69
CA LEU A 37 -6.30 -4.61 1.95
C LEU A 37 -6.31 -6.12 2.20
N GLN A 38 -7.32 -6.67 2.88
CA GLN A 38 -7.49 -8.12 3.05
C GLN A 38 -7.62 -8.86 1.71
N ARG A 39 -8.30 -8.28 0.74
CA ARG A 39 -8.38 -8.83 -0.63
C ARG A 39 -7.03 -8.70 -1.36
N LEU A 40 -6.35 -7.57 -1.20
CA LEU A 40 -5.06 -7.32 -1.83
C LEU A 40 -3.96 -8.27 -1.33
N ILE A 41 -3.83 -8.47 -0.02
CA ILE A 41 -2.72 -9.26 0.56
C ILE A 41 -2.78 -10.76 0.19
N VAL A 42 -3.94 -11.25 -0.26
CA VAL A 42 -4.10 -12.64 -0.72
C VAL A 42 -3.99 -12.77 -2.24
N CYS A 43 -3.78 -11.67 -2.97
CA CYS A 43 -3.52 -11.73 -4.40
C CYS A 43 -2.17 -12.41 -4.68
N ASP A 44 -2.14 -13.18 -5.77
CA ASP A 44 -0.93 -13.82 -6.23
C ASP A 44 0.18 -12.80 -6.56
N GLY A 45 1.43 -13.15 -6.23
CA GLY A 45 2.59 -12.29 -6.42
C GLY A 45 2.76 -11.14 -5.41
N VAL A 46 1.81 -10.92 -4.50
CA VAL A 46 1.98 -9.92 -3.42
C VAL A 46 2.94 -10.47 -2.35
N GLY A 47 4.06 -9.79 -2.13
CA GLY A 47 5.02 -10.11 -1.07
C GLY A 47 4.80 -9.27 0.17
N ALA A 48 4.56 -7.96 -0.01
CA ALA A 48 4.22 -7.05 1.07
C ALA A 48 3.39 -5.87 0.56
N VAL A 49 2.64 -5.24 1.47
CA VAL A 49 1.93 -3.98 1.22
C VAL A 49 2.40 -2.94 2.23
N VAL A 50 2.80 -1.77 1.73
CA VAL A 50 3.31 -0.66 2.54
C VAL A 50 2.41 0.56 2.32
N LEU A 51 1.88 1.10 3.40
CA LEU A 51 1.19 2.39 3.42
C LEU A 51 2.22 3.49 3.65
N PHE A 52 2.22 4.51 2.79
CA PHE A 52 3.12 5.66 2.92
C PHE A 52 2.39 6.98 2.68
N GLY A 53 3.15 8.06 2.48
CA GLY A 53 2.59 9.37 2.17
C GLY A 53 1.89 10.07 3.34
N SER A 54 1.04 11.04 3.01
CA SER A 54 0.46 11.97 3.99
C SER A 54 -0.45 11.28 5.01
N ARG A 55 -1.19 10.24 4.58
CA ARG A 55 -2.09 9.47 5.47
C ARG A 55 -1.32 8.63 6.47
N ALA A 56 -0.19 8.04 6.07
CA ALA A 56 0.71 7.33 6.98
C ALA A 56 1.37 8.26 8.00
N GLN A 57 1.65 9.52 7.61
CA GLN A 57 2.30 10.53 8.45
C GLN A 57 1.32 11.27 9.37
N GLY A 58 0.01 11.11 9.18
CA GLY A 58 -1.02 11.85 9.90
C GLY A 58 -1.16 13.31 9.49
N THR A 59 -0.63 13.69 8.32
CA THR A 59 -0.68 15.05 7.75
C THR A 59 -1.70 15.17 6.61
N ALA A 60 -2.48 14.13 6.36
CA ALA A 60 -3.48 14.09 5.32
C ALA A 60 -4.64 15.06 5.55
N ARG A 61 -5.14 15.63 4.45
CA ARG A 61 -6.39 16.39 4.36
C ARG A 61 -7.52 15.46 3.93
N ALA A 62 -8.78 15.91 4.08
CA ALA A 62 -9.95 15.12 3.73
C ALA A 62 -9.97 14.66 2.26
N ASP A 63 -9.40 15.47 1.35
CA ASP A 63 -9.28 15.22 -0.09
C ASP A 63 -7.99 14.49 -0.49
N SER A 64 -7.14 14.07 0.46
CA SER A 64 -5.87 13.43 0.14
C SER A 64 -6.07 12.00 -0.36
N ASP A 65 -5.23 11.58 -1.29
CA ASP A 65 -5.22 10.21 -1.80
C ASP A 65 -4.61 9.23 -0.77
N LEU A 66 -4.76 7.93 -1.06
CA LEU A 66 -4.13 6.84 -0.32
C LEU A 66 -2.94 6.30 -1.12
N ASP A 67 -1.74 6.47 -0.57
CA ASP A 67 -0.50 5.99 -1.20
C ASP A 67 -0.13 4.58 -0.71
N LEU A 68 -0.13 3.61 -1.61
CA LEU A 68 0.20 2.21 -1.34
C LEU A 68 1.32 1.71 -2.24
N ALA A 69 2.33 1.07 -1.65
CA ALA A 69 3.35 0.34 -2.37
C ALA A 69 3.14 -1.17 -2.17
N VAL A 70 3.07 -1.91 -3.28
CA VAL A 70 2.99 -3.36 -3.28
C VAL A 70 4.34 -3.92 -3.69
N ILE A 71 5.03 -4.55 -2.75
CA ILE A 71 6.28 -5.23 -3.05
C ILE A 71 5.93 -6.62 -3.60
N CYS A 72 6.31 -6.87 -4.84
CA CYS A 72 6.09 -8.15 -5.49
C CYS A 72 7.06 -9.22 -4.96
N GLN A 73 6.66 -10.49 -5.03
CA GLN A 73 7.53 -11.62 -4.68
C GLN A 73 8.68 -11.79 -5.70
N GLU A 74 8.42 -11.45 -6.95
CA GLU A 74 9.37 -11.47 -8.05
C GLU A 74 10.27 -10.24 -8.00
N ALA A 75 11.57 -10.47 -8.18
CA ALA A 75 12.57 -9.41 -8.17
C ALA A 75 12.41 -8.43 -9.34
N GLU A 76 11.92 -8.92 -10.49
CA GLU A 76 11.72 -8.12 -11.68
C GLU A 76 10.38 -8.46 -12.35
N LEU A 77 9.74 -7.44 -12.90
CA LEU A 77 8.53 -7.56 -13.70
C LEU A 77 8.75 -6.83 -15.02
N THR A 78 8.35 -7.46 -16.12
CA THR A 78 8.22 -6.76 -17.40
C THR A 78 7.16 -5.67 -17.30
N SER A 79 7.22 -4.68 -18.19
CA SER A 79 6.23 -3.58 -18.22
C SER A 79 4.79 -4.08 -18.39
N GLN A 80 4.59 -5.16 -19.14
CA GLN A 80 3.29 -5.80 -19.31
C GLN A 80 2.80 -6.43 -18.00
N GLN A 81 3.63 -7.25 -17.35
CA GLN A 81 3.29 -7.87 -16.07
C GLN A 81 2.99 -6.83 -14.98
N ARG A 82 3.77 -5.74 -14.94
CA ARG A 82 3.55 -4.64 -14.00
C ARG A 82 2.17 -4.02 -14.20
N THR A 83 1.78 -3.78 -15.46
CA THR A 83 0.46 -3.20 -15.79
C THR A 83 -0.69 -4.14 -15.43
N GLU A 84 -0.56 -5.44 -15.73
CA GLU A 84 -1.58 -6.45 -15.42
C GLU A 84 -1.75 -6.64 -13.91
N ARG A 85 -0.64 -6.68 -13.16
CA ARG A 85 -0.66 -6.75 -11.69
C ARG A 85 -1.24 -5.51 -11.07
N TRP A 86 -0.82 -4.33 -11.54
CA TRP A 86 -1.38 -3.06 -11.07
C TRP A 86 -2.89 -3.06 -11.19
N ARG A 87 -3.42 -3.46 -12.35
CA ARG A 87 -4.86 -3.54 -12.58
C ARG A 87 -5.52 -4.55 -11.64
N THR A 88 -4.94 -5.74 -11.49
CA THR A 88 -5.45 -6.79 -10.61
C THR A 88 -5.53 -6.32 -9.16
N TYR A 89 -4.44 -5.74 -8.65
CA TYR A 89 -4.33 -5.26 -7.28
C TYR A 89 -5.21 -4.05 -7.02
N ARG A 90 -5.26 -3.09 -7.95
CA ARG A 90 -6.16 -1.93 -7.86
C ARG A 90 -7.63 -2.34 -7.82
N ASN A 91 -8.00 -3.34 -8.60
CA ASN A 91 -9.35 -3.92 -8.60
C ASN A 91 -9.65 -4.66 -7.29
N ALA A 92 -8.69 -5.40 -6.74
CA ALA A 92 -8.85 -6.12 -5.48
C ALA A 92 -9.13 -5.19 -4.29
N ILE A 93 -8.46 -4.02 -4.24
CA ILE A 93 -8.73 -2.99 -3.23
C ILE A 93 -10.20 -2.53 -3.33
N GLY A 94 -10.66 -2.25 -4.55
CA GLY A 94 -12.01 -1.74 -4.81
C GLY A 94 -12.13 -0.22 -4.58
N PRO A 95 -13.36 0.31 -4.54
CA PRO A 95 -13.60 1.72 -4.23
C PRO A 95 -13.42 1.99 -2.74
N LEU A 96 -12.67 3.04 -2.38
CA LEU A 96 -12.43 3.45 -0.99
C LEU A 96 -13.01 4.82 -0.64
N GLY A 97 -13.66 5.50 -1.61
CA GLY A 97 -14.15 6.87 -1.43
C GLY A 97 -13.10 7.96 -1.61
N CYS A 98 -11.81 7.61 -1.73
CA CYS A 98 -10.71 8.49 -2.11
C CYS A 98 -9.93 7.92 -3.30
N GLY A 99 -9.05 8.74 -3.91
CA GLY A 99 -8.07 8.24 -4.85
C GLY A 99 -7.09 7.28 -4.18
N VAL A 100 -6.57 6.34 -4.95
CA VAL A 100 -5.58 5.36 -4.50
C VAL A 100 -4.43 5.43 -5.49
N ASP A 101 -3.29 5.94 -5.03
CA ASP A 101 -2.03 5.87 -5.76
C ASP A 101 -1.33 4.56 -5.39
N LEU A 102 -1.21 3.67 -6.37
CA LEU A 102 -0.68 2.33 -6.18
C LEU A 102 0.62 2.20 -6.97
N VAL A 103 1.71 1.89 -6.28
CA VAL A 103 3.01 1.64 -6.89
C VAL A 103 3.44 0.19 -6.68
N LEU A 104 4.18 -0.35 -7.65
CA LEU A 104 4.71 -1.72 -7.71
C LEU A 104 6.22 -1.67 -7.94
#